data_AF-A0A8S1HBW4-F1
#
_entry.id   AF-A0A8S1HBW4-F1
#
_cell.length_a   1.000
_cell.length_b   1.000
_cell.length_c   1.000
_cell.angle_alpha   90.00
_cell.angle_beta   90.00
_cell.angle_gamma   90.00
#
_symmetry.space_group_name_H-M   'P 1'
#
loop_
_entity.id
_entity.type
_entity.pdbx_description
1 polymer ?
#
loop_
_entity_poly.entity_id
_entity_poly.type
_entity_poly.pdbx_seq_one_letter_code
_entity_poly.pdbx_strand_id
1 'polypeptide(L)' 'MSAGLVILIISFLIVRTTEGKPCENSPGVPCFHLKQFCHAPGYVDYLKENCAPSCGYCKPSVIIKEMN' A
#
# COMPACT_ATOMS: atom_id res chain seq x y z
N MET A 1 24.00 -17.87 28.58
CA MET A 1 23.57 -16.46 28.60
C MET A 1 23.70 -15.97 27.15
N SER A 2 22.69 -15.62 26.37
CA SER A 2 21.30 -15.25 26.61
C SER A 2 20.49 -15.60 25.34
N ALA A 3 19.77 -16.72 25.35
CA ALA A 3 18.91 -17.14 24.24
C ALA A 3 17.76 -16.15 23.94
N GLY A 4 17.49 -15.21 24.84
CA GLY A 4 16.47 -14.16 24.68
C GLY A 4 16.82 -13.07 23.67
N LEU A 5 18.09 -12.84 23.34
CA LEU A 5 18.46 -11.78 22.38
C LEU A 5 18.21 -12.22 20.93
N VAL A 6 18.35 -13.52 20.64
CA VAL A 6 18.24 -14.10 19.29
C VAL A 6 16.78 -14.16 18.80
N ILE A 7 15.82 -14.35 19.71
CA ILE A 7 14.39 -14.44 19.39
C ILE A 7 13.84 -13.09 18.87
N LEU A 8 14.27 -11.96 19.43
CA LEU A 8 13.83 -10.63 18.98
C LEU A 8 14.28 -10.31 17.56
N ILE A 9 15.51 -10.70 17.20
CA ILE A 9 16.06 -10.53 15.85
C ILE A 9 15.34 -11.43 14.85
N ILE A 10 15.06 -12.69 15.22
CA ILE A 10 14.31 -13.60 14.36
C ILE A 10 12.92 -13.01 14.13
N SER A 11 12.17 -12.64 15.18
CA SER A 11 10.86 -11.98 15.07
C SER A 11 10.88 -10.72 14.20
N PHE A 12 11.92 -9.88 14.30
CA PHE A 12 12.09 -8.69 13.45
C PHE A 12 12.37 -9.04 11.97
N LEU A 13 13.08 -10.15 11.71
CA LEU A 13 13.40 -10.61 10.35
C LEU A 13 12.26 -11.40 9.68
N ILE A 14 11.37 -12.05 10.44
CA ILE A 14 10.15 -12.70 9.90
C ILE A 14 8.98 -11.73 9.71
N VAL A 15 8.99 -10.55 10.31
CA VAL A 15 8.09 -9.44 9.90
C VAL A 15 8.65 -8.84 8.61
N ARG A 16 8.64 -9.65 7.55
CA ARG A 16 8.54 -9.09 6.20
C ARG A 16 7.11 -8.62 6.07
N THR A 17 6.87 -7.35 6.39
CA THR A 17 5.70 -6.66 5.86
C THR A 17 5.65 -7.02 4.38
N THR A 18 4.58 -7.67 3.94
CA THR A 18 4.31 -7.81 2.52
C THR A 18 4.02 -6.39 2.05
N GLU A 19 5.07 -5.62 1.76
CA GLU A 19 5.00 -4.19 1.47
C GLU A 19 4.41 -3.97 0.08
N GLY A 20 3.11 -4.25 -0.03
CA GLY A 20 2.29 -3.49 -0.94
C GLY A 20 2.39 -2.03 -0.50
N LYS A 21 2.73 -1.15 -1.45
CA LYS A 21 2.65 0.30 -1.24
C LYS A 21 1.31 0.66 -0.58
N PRO A 22 1.30 1.50 0.47
CA PRO A 22 0.06 1.96 1.09
C PRO A 22 -0.83 2.60 0.04
N CYS A 23 -2.15 2.38 0.14
CA CYS A 23 -3.07 2.99 -0.81
C CYS A 23 -3.34 4.44 -0.45
N GLU A 24 -2.41 5.31 -0.86
CA GLU A 24 -2.46 6.74 -0.63
C GLU A 24 -2.27 7.52 -1.93
N ASN A 25 -2.59 8.82 -1.89
CA ASN A 25 -2.25 9.73 -2.99
C ASN A 25 -0.78 10.13 -2.86
N SER A 26 -0.03 10.05 -3.95
CA SER A 26 1.36 10.47 -4.00
C SER A 26 1.49 11.97 -3.69
N PRO A 27 2.44 12.36 -2.82
CA PRO A 27 2.71 13.77 -2.55
C PRO A 27 3.18 14.48 -3.82
N GLY A 28 2.72 15.71 -4.02
CA GLY A 28 3.06 16.52 -5.21
C GLY A 28 2.25 16.20 -6.46
N VAL A 29 1.37 15.19 -6.43
CA VAL A 29 0.45 14.88 -7.54
C VAL A 29 -0.92 15.50 -7.26
N PRO A 30 -1.46 16.37 -8.14
CA PRO A 30 -2.75 17.02 -7.94
C PRO A 30 -3.92 16.08 -8.28
N CYS A 31 -4.10 15.01 -7.49
CA CYS A 31 -5.07 13.94 -7.73
C CYS A 31 -6.53 14.43 -7.84
N PHE A 32 -6.88 15.55 -7.19
CA PHE A 32 -8.20 16.16 -7.34
C PHE A 32 -8.49 16.62 -8.79
N HIS A 33 -7.51 17.25 -9.46
CA HIS A 33 -7.66 17.71 -10.83
C HIS A 33 -7.56 16.58 -11.85
N LEU A 34 -6.83 15.51 -11.51
CA LEU A 34 -6.61 14.37 -12.40
C LEU A 34 -7.73 13.33 -12.36
N LYS A 35 -8.72 13.47 -11.46
CA LYS A 35 -9.81 12.51 -11.28
C LYS A 35 -10.62 12.24 -12.56
N GLN A 36 -10.73 13.23 -13.44
CA GLN A 36 -11.40 13.06 -14.74
C GLN A 36 -10.67 12.08 -15.69
N PHE A 37 -9.37 11.85 -15.48
CA PHE A 37 -8.54 10.99 -16.30
C PHE A 37 -8.39 9.58 -15.74
N CYS A 38 -9.03 9.24 -14.61
CA CYS A 38 -8.91 7.91 -14.00
C CYS A 38 -9.12 6.80 -15.04
N HIS A 39 -10.14 6.93 -15.90
CA HIS A 39 -10.46 5.94 -16.94
C HIS A 39 -9.94 6.32 -18.35
N ALA A 40 -9.15 7.39 -18.47
CA ALA A 40 -8.63 7.82 -19.76
C ALA A 40 -7.47 6.91 -20.20
N PRO A 41 -7.51 6.35 -21.42
CA PRO A 41 -6.43 5.51 -21.93
C PRO A 41 -5.11 6.29 -21.91
N GLY A 42 -4.06 5.67 -21.37
CA GLY A 42 -2.75 6.29 -21.17
C GLY A 42 -2.53 6.94 -19.79
N TYR A 43 -3.59 7.23 -19.03
CA TYR A 43 -3.48 7.78 -17.66
C TYR A 43 -3.82 6.77 -16.56
N VAL A 44 -4.52 5.68 -16.92
CA VAL A 44 -4.97 4.65 -15.97
C VAL A 44 -3.83 4.14 -15.10
N ASP A 45 -2.70 3.76 -15.69
CA ASP A 45 -1.60 3.16 -14.92
C ASP A 45 -0.91 4.20 -14.02
N TYR A 46 -0.67 5.41 -14.55
CA TYR A 46 -0.14 6.52 -13.76
C TYR A 46 -1.04 6.85 -12.55
N LEU A 47 -2.36 6.86 -12.74
CA LEU A 47 -3.32 7.19 -11.68
C LEU A 47 -3.60 6.03 -10.72
N LYS A 48 -3.47 4.77 -11.16
CA LYS A 48 -3.40 3.60 -10.27
C LYS A 48 -2.16 3.65 -9.39
N GLU A 49 -1.09 4.28 -9.83
CA GLU A 49 0.13 4.38 -9.05
C GLU A 49 0.12 5.55 -8.08
N ASN A 50 -0.37 6.71 -8.52
CA ASN A 50 -0.21 7.96 -7.79
C ASN A 50 -1.49 8.49 -7.16
N CYS A 51 -2.65 8.08 -7.67
CA CYS A 51 -3.94 8.63 -7.26
C CYS A 51 -4.96 7.52 -6.99
N ALA A 52 -4.48 6.34 -6.56
CA ALA A 52 -5.30 5.16 -6.37
C ALA A 52 -6.54 5.42 -5.49
N PRO A 53 -6.44 6.07 -4.31
CA PRO A 53 -7.64 6.36 -3.51
C PRO A 53 -8.56 7.38 -4.18
N SER A 54 -8.02 8.43 -4.80
CA SER A 54 -8.84 9.43 -5.52
C SER A 54 -9.60 8.87 -6.72
N CYS A 55 -9.05 7.84 -7.38
CA CYS A 55 -9.68 7.13 -8.49
C CYS A 55 -10.45 5.88 -8.07
N GLY A 56 -10.44 5.49 -6.79
CA GLY A 56 -11.11 4.27 -6.32
C GLY A 56 -10.42 2.97 -6.72
N TYR A 57 -9.11 3.01 -7.00
CA TYR A 57 -8.29 1.83 -7.36
C TYR A 57 -7.68 1.11 -6.16
N CYS A 58 -7.90 1.60 -4.94
CA CYS A 58 -7.54 0.84 -3.75
C CYS A 58 -8.25 -0.50 -3.76
N LYS A 59 -7.48 -1.58 -3.69
CA LYS A 59 -8.05 -2.86 -3.28
C LYS A 59 -8.47 -2.73 -1.82
N PRO A 60 -9.59 -3.33 -1.40
CA PRO A 60 -9.85 -3.50 0.01
C PRO A 60 -8.60 -4.18 0.59
N SER A 61 -7.98 -3.56 1.58
CA SER A 61 -6.95 -4.25 2.35
C SER A 61 -7.63 -5.50 2.88
N VAL A 62 -7.23 -6.66 2.36
CA VAL A 62 -7.58 -7.93 2.96
C VAL A 62 -6.79 -7.96 4.26
N ILE A 63 -7.32 -7.25 5.26
CA ILE A 63 -6.98 -7.53 6.64
C ILE A 63 -7.61 -8.91 6.82
N ILE A 64 -6.80 -9.95 6.62
CA ILE A 64 -7.00 -11.23 7.28
C ILE A 64 -6.89 -10.85 8.76
N LYS A 65 -7.97 -10.28 9.31
CA LYS A 65 -8.16 -10.20 10.73
C LYS A 65 -8.27 -11.66 11.07
N GLU A 66 -7.21 -12.22 11.63
CA GLU A 66 -7.21 -13.56 12.18
C GLU A 66 -8.59 -13.77 12.81
N MET A 67 -9.39 -14.61 12.17
CA MET A 67 -10.61 -15.11 12.78
C MET A 67 -10.15 -16.19 13.74
N ASN A 68 -9.60 -15.77 14.88
CA ASN A 68 -9.51 -16.54 16.11
C ASN A 68 -9.37 -15.59 17.31
#